data_AF-Q26412-F1
#
_entry.id   AF-Q26412-F1
#
_cell.length_a   1.000
_cell.length_b   1.000
_cell.length_c   1.000
_cell.angle_alpha   90.00
_cell.angle_beta   90.00
_cell.angle_gamma   90.00
#
_symmetry.space_group_name_H-M   'P 1'
#
loop_
_entity.id
_entity.type
_entity.pdbx_description
1 polymer ?
#
loop_
_entity_poly.entity_id
_entity_poly.type
_entity_poly.pdbx_seq_one_letter_code
_entity_poly.pdbx_strand_id
1 'polypeptide(L)'
;IKSVGISSEVQLPQFRVLGHRQRATEINLSTGNYSRLACEIQFVRSMGYYLIQIYIPSGLIVIISWVSFWLNRNATPARVALGVTTVLTMTTLMSSTNAALPKISYVKSIDVYLGTCFVMVFASLLEYATVGYMAKRIQMRKNRFLAIQKIAEQKKAGMDTAHAPPPGPPGEGDHAPKQTVRFKVHDPKAHSKGGTLENTINGRADEEVAAPAPQHLIHPKKDINKLYGITPSDIDKYSRIVFPVCFICFNLMYWIIYLHISDVVADDLVLLDEEK
;
A
#
# COMPACT_ATOMS: atom_id res chain seq x y z
N ILE A 1 16.09 -57.65 -27.17
CA ILE A 1 15.88 -57.97 -25.73
C ILE A 1 15.83 -56.63 -25.00
N LYS A 2 14.69 -56.27 -24.36
CA LYS A 2 14.63 -55.06 -23.53
C LYS A 2 15.48 -55.34 -22.28
N SER A 3 16.61 -54.65 -22.13
CA SER A 3 17.58 -54.96 -21.06
C SER A 3 17.22 -54.29 -19.71
N VAL A 4 16.26 -53.35 -19.72
CA VAL A 4 15.72 -52.67 -18.54
C VAL A 4 14.20 -52.59 -18.68
N GLY A 5 13.48 -52.85 -17.60
CA GLY A 5 12.04 -52.65 -17.49
C GLY A 5 11.71 -51.95 -16.17
N ILE A 6 10.77 -51.00 -16.19
CA ILE A 6 10.20 -50.37 -15.00
C ILE A 6 8.84 -51.01 -14.74
N SER A 7 8.58 -51.38 -13.49
CA SER A 7 7.25 -51.84 -13.07
C SER A 7 6.25 -50.69 -13.15
N SER A 8 5.09 -50.93 -13.76
CA SER A 8 3.98 -49.97 -13.85
C SER A 8 3.36 -49.61 -12.49
N GLU A 9 3.72 -50.34 -11.42
CA GLU A 9 3.22 -50.14 -10.06
C GLU A 9 4.08 -49.20 -9.20
N VAL A 10 5.17 -48.64 -9.75
CA VAL A 10 6.04 -47.74 -8.97
C VAL A 10 5.34 -46.40 -8.74
N GLN A 11 4.83 -46.21 -7.52
CA GLN A 11 4.31 -44.94 -7.03
C GLN A 11 5.29 -44.30 -6.06
N LEU A 12 5.74 -43.08 -6.33
CA LEU A 12 6.56 -42.30 -5.41
C LEU A 12 5.69 -41.24 -4.73
N PRO A 13 5.86 -40.98 -3.43
CA PRO A 13 5.02 -40.03 -2.69
C PRO A 13 5.04 -38.60 -3.24
N GLN A 14 6.14 -38.19 -3.88
CA GLN A 14 6.34 -36.82 -4.37
C GLN A 14 6.48 -36.75 -5.90
N PHE A 15 6.62 -37.89 -6.57
CA PHE A 15 6.94 -37.95 -7.99
C PHE A 15 6.11 -38.99 -8.73
N ARG A 16 5.79 -38.72 -9.98
CA ARG A 16 5.25 -39.70 -10.91
C ARG A 16 6.33 -40.04 -11.91
N VAL A 17 6.54 -41.34 -12.14
CA VAL A 17 7.45 -41.83 -13.18
C VAL A 17 6.74 -41.65 -14.51
N LEU A 18 7.34 -40.91 -15.45
CA LEU A 18 6.78 -40.78 -16.80
C LEU A 18 7.28 -41.88 -17.73
N GLY A 19 8.56 -42.22 -17.66
CA GLY A 19 9.19 -43.17 -18.57
C GLY A 19 10.67 -43.39 -18.27
N HIS A 20 11.30 -44.23 -19.08
CA HIS A 20 12.73 -44.49 -19.01
C HIS A 20 13.35 -44.61 -20.41
N ARG A 21 14.51 -43.97 -20.61
CA ARG A 21 15.27 -44.01 -21.86
C ARG A 21 16.56 -44.81 -21.66
N GLN A 22 16.74 -45.84 -22.47
CA GLN A 22 17.98 -46.62 -22.53
C GLN A 22 18.89 -46.06 -23.63
N ARG A 23 20.17 -45.86 -23.31
CA ARG A 23 21.21 -45.36 -24.22
C ARG A 23 22.48 -46.21 -24.08
N ALA A 24 22.99 -46.72 -25.20
CA ALA A 24 24.28 -47.39 -25.27
C ALA A 24 25.27 -46.48 -26.03
N THR A 25 26.40 -46.16 -25.42
CA THR A 25 27.42 -45.27 -26.00
C THR A 25 28.80 -45.73 -25.60
N GLU A 26 29.80 -45.46 -26.44
CA GLU A 26 31.21 -45.59 -26.08
C GLU A 26 31.70 -44.25 -25.52
N ILE A 27 32.45 -44.29 -24.42
CA ILE A 27 33.08 -43.10 -23.83
C ILE A 27 34.60 -43.21 -23.93
N ASN A 28 35.23 -42.14 -24.36
CA ASN A 28 36.69 -42.06 -24.50
C ASN A 28 37.27 -41.42 -23.22
N LEU A 29 38.09 -42.17 -22.49
CA LEU A 29 38.81 -41.71 -21.31
C LEU A 29 40.31 -41.66 -21.59
N SER A 30 41.07 -41.03 -20.68
CA SER A 30 42.54 -40.97 -20.76
C SER A 30 43.21 -42.35 -20.77
N THR A 31 42.53 -43.40 -20.31
CA THR A 31 43.03 -44.79 -20.27
C THR A 31 42.54 -45.66 -21.43
N GLY A 32 41.70 -45.13 -22.33
CA GLY A 32 41.12 -45.85 -23.47
C GLY A 32 39.60 -45.74 -23.56
N ASN A 33 39.01 -46.51 -24.48
CA ASN A 33 37.59 -46.46 -24.77
C ASN A 33 36.82 -47.55 -24.01
N TYR A 34 35.66 -47.17 -23.46
CA TYR A 34 34.83 -48.07 -22.68
C TYR A 34 33.38 -48.01 -23.15
N SER A 35 32.73 -49.18 -23.26
CA SER A 35 31.28 -49.27 -23.47
C SER A 35 30.53 -48.81 -22.22
N ARG A 36 29.58 -47.89 -22.40
CA ARG A 36 28.69 -47.37 -21.34
C ARG A 36 27.24 -47.61 -21.71
N LEU A 37 26.51 -48.23 -20.79
CA LEU A 37 25.06 -48.26 -20.79
C LEU A 37 24.54 -47.20 -19.81
N ALA A 38 23.58 -46.39 -20.24
CA ALA A 38 22.90 -45.40 -19.42
C ALA A 38 21.39 -45.63 -19.47
N CYS A 39 20.75 -45.53 -18.32
CA CYS A 39 19.31 -45.52 -18.18
C CYS A 39 18.90 -44.19 -17.56
N GLU A 40 18.13 -43.39 -18.29
CA GLU A 40 17.61 -42.11 -17.85
C GLU A 40 16.15 -42.31 -17.44
N ILE A 41 15.82 -42.05 -16.17
CA ILE A 41 14.45 -42.21 -15.65
C ILE A 41 13.87 -40.81 -15.41
N GLN A 42 12.70 -40.56 -15.96
CA GLN A 42 12.05 -39.25 -15.87
C GLN A 42 10.99 -39.24 -14.77
N PHE A 43 11.08 -38.20 -13.94
CA PHE A 43 10.19 -37.98 -12.81
C PHE A 43 9.51 -36.62 -12.93
N VAL A 44 8.19 -36.58 -12.78
CA VAL A 44 7.40 -35.34 -12.65
C VAL A 44 6.95 -35.18 -11.21
N ARG A 45 7.10 -33.97 -10.67
CA ARG A 45 6.68 -33.67 -9.29
C ARG A 45 5.16 -33.59 -9.18
N SER A 46 4.58 -34.25 -8.18
CA SER A 46 3.15 -34.10 -7.87
C SER A 46 2.87 -32.76 -7.18
N MET A 47 1.94 -31.98 -7.74
CA MET A 47 1.68 -30.61 -7.27
C MET A 47 0.61 -30.49 -6.17
N GLY A 48 -0.13 -31.55 -5.88
CA GLY A 48 -1.26 -31.50 -4.93
C GLY A 48 -0.87 -31.01 -3.52
N TYR A 49 0.29 -31.45 -3.02
CA TYR A 49 0.82 -31.00 -1.73
C TYR A 49 1.08 -29.48 -1.70
N TYR A 50 1.74 -28.95 -2.74
CA TYR A 50 2.07 -27.53 -2.84
C TYR A 50 0.82 -26.66 -2.97
N LEU A 51 -0.18 -27.13 -3.72
CA LEU A 51 -1.49 -26.48 -3.83
C LEU A 51 -2.12 -26.26 -2.46
N ILE A 52 -2.23 -27.32 -1.67
CA ILE A 52 -2.94 -27.29 -0.40
C ILE A 52 -2.15 -26.54 0.67
N GLN A 53 -0.84 -26.76 0.77
CA GLN A 53 -0.03 -26.22 1.87
C GLN A 53 0.56 -24.84 1.60
N ILE A 54 0.66 -24.41 0.35
CA ILE A 54 1.33 -23.16 -0.01
C ILE A 54 0.40 -22.24 -0.79
N TYR A 55 -0.18 -22.68 -1.91
CA TYR A 55 -1.01 -21.80 -2.76
C TYR A 55 -2.33 -21.39 -2.10
N ILE A 56 -3.06 -22.34 -1.49
CA ILE A 56 -4.32 -22.04 -0.79
C ILE A 56 -4.09 -21.08 0.39
N PRO A 57 -3.19 -21.36 1.36
CA PRO A 57 -3.01 -20.46 2.50
C PRO A 57 -2.46 -19.09 2.08
N SER A 58 -1.53 -19.01 1.13
CA SER A 58 -1.07 -17.72 0.61
C SER A 58 -2.20 -16.94 -0.06
N GLY A 59 -3.03 -17.59 -0.88
CA GLY A 59 -4.20 -16.94 -1.49
C GLY A 59 -5.19 -16.39 -0.45
N LEU A 60 -5.48 -17.17 0.60
CA LEU A 60 -6.32 -16.71 1.71
C LEU A 60 -5.70 -15.50 2.44
N ILE A 61 -4.38 -15.48 2.65
CA ILE A 61 -3.69 -14.33 3.25
C ILE A 61 -3.88 -13.07 2.40
N VAL A 62 -3.75 -13.17 1.07
CA VAL A 62 -3.97 -12.00 0.18
C VAL A 62 -5.43 -11.55 0.23
N ILE A 63 -6.38 -12.49 0.26
CA ILE A 63 -7.80 -12.16 0.42
C ILE A 63 -8.05 -11.39 1.72
N ILE A 64 -7.50 -11.86 2.83
CA ILE A 64 -7.65 -11.21 4.14
C ILE A 64 -7.08 -9.78 4.11
N SER A 65 -5.96 -9.57 3.40
CA SER A 65 -5.28 -8.28 3.37
C SER A 65 -6.17 -7.17 2.77
N TRP A 66 -6.87 -7.43 1.65
CA TRP A 66 -7.79 -6.44 1.05
C TRP A 66 -9.24 -6.53 1.54
N VAL A 67 -9.69 -7.66 2.11
CA VAL A 67 -11.02 -7.74 2.74
C VAL A 67 -11.07 -6.85 3.98
N SER A 68 -9.93 -6.59 4.62
CA SER A 68 -9.83 -5.60 5.70
C SER A 68 -10.33 -4.19 5.30
N PHE A 69 -10.39 -3.87 4.00
CA PHE A 69 -10.94 -2.60 3.47
C PHE A 69 -12.47 -2.52 3.49
N TRP A 70 -13.16 -3.66 3.54
CA TRP A 70 -14.60 -3.72 3.76
C TRP A 70 -14.97 -3.42 5.21
N LEU A 71 -14.01 -3.54 6.13
CA LEU A 71 -14.21 -3.29 7.54
C LEU A 71 -14.34 -1.78 7.81
N ASN A 72 -15.37 -1.42 8.58
CA ASN A 72 -15.74 -0.04 8.87
C ASN A 72 -14.52 0.79 9.30
N ARG A 73 -14.35 1.96 8.65
CA ARG A 73 -13.25 2.90 8.88
C ARG A 73 -13.14 3.40 10.33
N ASN A 74 -14.16 3.17 11.15
CA ASN A 74 -14.17 3.52 12.56
C ASN A 74 -13.26 2.61 13.42
N ALA A 75 -12.94 1.39 12.96
CA ALA A 75 -12.06 0.43 13.65
C ALA A 75 -10.63 0.43 13.08
N THR A 76 -10.07 1.62 12.90
CA THR A 76 -8.71 1.87 12.37
C THR A 76 -7.61 0.99 12.99
N PRO A 77 -7.55 0.76 14.33
CA PRO A 77 -6.48 -0.04 14.94
C PRO A 77 -6.52 -1.53 14.54
N ALA A 78 -7.72 -2.10 14.43
CA ALA A 78 -7.89 -3.51 14.07
C ALA A 78 -7.41 -3.79 12.63
N ARG A 79 -7.68 -2.87 11.69
CA ARG A 79 -7.21 -2.98 10.30
C ARG A 79 -5.68 -2.97 10.20
N VAL A 80 -5.00 -2.12 10.96
CA VAL A 80 -3.52 -2.08 10.98
C VAL A 80 -2.96 -3.39 11.50
N ALA A 81 -3.50 -3.87 12.62
CA ALA A 81 -3.05 -5.12 13.22
C ALA A 81 -3.21 -6.29 12.23
N LEU A 82 -4.36 -6.37 11.53
CA LEU A 82 -4.60 -7.38 10.50
C LEU A 82 -3.65 -7.21 9.28
N GLY A 83 -3.40 -5.99 8.82
CA GLY A 83 -2.48 -5.71 7.72
C GLY A 83 -1.02 -6.08 8.04
N VAL A 84 -0.54 -5.73 9.23
CA VAL A 84 0.83 -6.10 9.66
C VAL A 84 0.95 -7.61 9.88
N THR A 85 -0.07 -8.22 10.48
CA THR A 85 -0.10 -9.67 10.71
C THR A 85 -0.07 -10.42 9.37
N THR A 86 -0.85 -10.00 8.38
CA THR A 86 -0.84 -10.64 7.05
C THR A 86 0.52 -10.54 6.35
N VAL A 87 1.22 -9.40 6.44
CA VAL A 87 2.60 -9.27 5.93
C VAL A 87 3.54 -10.24 6.65
N LEU A 88 3.46 -10.30 7.98
CA LEU A 88 4.29 -11.21 8.78
C LEU A 88 4.00 -12.67 8.41
N THR A 89 2.74 -13.08 8.39
CA THR A 89 2.31 -14.44 8.03
C THR A 89 2.79 -14.80 6.62
N MET A 90 2.67 -13.88 5.66
CA MET A 90 3.15 -14.10 4.29
C MET A 90 4.67 -14.28 4.26
N THR A 91 5.42 -13.46 5.01
CA THR A 91 6.87 -13.57 5.13
C THR A 91 7.29 -14.90 5.76
N THR A 92 6.59 -15.32 6.83
CA THR A 92 6.83 -16.61 7.49
C THR A 92 6.56 -17.78 6.55
N LEU A 93 5.45 -17.76 5.81
CA LEU A 93 5.13 -18.80 4.83
C LEU A 93 6.18 -18.87 3.71
N MET A 94 6.64 -17.73 3.22
CA MET A 94 7.68 -17.64 2.20
C MET A 94 9.03 -18.18 2.70
N SER A 95 9.41 -17.87 3.94
CA SER A 95 10.62 -18.39 4.58
C SER A 95 10.53 -19.90 4.80
N SER A 96 9.40 -20.39 5.34
CA SER A 96 9.14 -21.81 5.56
C SER A 96 9.21 -22.61 4.26
N THR A 97 8.60 -22.10 3.19
CA THR A 97 8.63 -22.71 1.86
C THR A 97 10.06 -22.80 1.31
N ASN A 98 10.84 -21.72 1.44
CA ASN A 98 12.23 -21.71 0.99
C ASN A 98 13.17 -22.58 1.84
N ALA A 99 12.86 -22.79 3.11
CA ALA A 99 13.61 -23.71 3.98
C ALA A 99 13.32 -25.19 3.64
N ALA A 100 12.10 -25.50 3.21
CA ALA A 100 11.71 -26.85 2.80
C ALA A 100 12.22 -27.24 1.40
N LEU A 101 12.69 -26.27 0.61
CA LEU A 101 13.21 -26.47 -0.74
C LEU A 101 14.75 -26.36 -0.73
N PRO A 102 15.45 -27.14 -1.58
CA PRO A 102 16.89 -26.97 -1.74
C PRO A 102 17.21 -25.55 -2.22
N LYS A 103 18.29 -24.98 -1.68
CA LYS A 103 18.76 -23.65 -2.09
C LYS A 103 19.31 -23.74 -3.51
N ILE A 104 18.70 -22.98 -4.40
CA ILE A 104 19.07 -22.92 -5.82
C ILE A 104 19.21 -21.44 -6.20
N SER A 105 20.12 -21.12 -7.11
CA SER A 105 20.45 -19.74 -7.50
C SER A 105 19.47 -19.13 -8.51
N TYR A 106 18.64 -19.92 -9.18
CA TYR A 106 17.62 -19.42 -10.12
C TYR A 106 16.27 -19.18 -9.43
N VAL A 107 15.48 -18.30 -10.04
CA VAL A 107 14.12 -17.98 -9.58
C VAL A 107 13.20 -19.18 -9.85
N LYS A 108 12.54 -19.68 -8.80
CA LYS A 108 11.57 -20.77 -8.91
C LYS A 108 10.17 -20.20 -9.19
N SER A 109 9.31 -20.95 -9.87
CA SER A 109 7.91 -20.53 -10.13
C SER A 109 7.14 -20.26 -8.84
N ILE A 110 7.47 -20.96 -7.75
CA ILE A 110 6.90 -20.74 -6.43
C ILE A 110 7.35 -19.41 -5.80
N ASP A 111 8.59 -18.98 -6.05
CA ASP A 111 9.12 -17.71 -5.55
C ASP A 111 8.45 -16.53 -6.24
N VAL A 112 8.17 -16.65 -7.55
CA VAL A 112 7.42 -15.65 -8.32
C VAL A 112 6.01 -15.47 -7.76
N TYR A 113 5.33 -16.59 -7.47
CA TYR A 113 3.99 -16.56 -6.90
C TYR A 113 3.97 -15.91 -5.50
N LEU A 114 4.81 -16.41 -4.59
CA LEU A 114 4.89 -15.89 -3.23
C LEU A 114 5.39 -14.44 -3.19
N GLY A 115 6.34 -14.07 -4.05
CA GLY A 115 6.82 -12.70 -4.18
C GLY A 115 5.72 -11.73 -4.64
N THR A 116 4.90 -12.13 -5.61
CA THR A 116 3.79 -11.30 -6.09
C THR A 116 2.70 -11.15 -5.02
N CYS A 117 2.33 -12.25 -4.35
CA CYS A 117 1.42 -12.21 -3.22
C CYS A 117 1.95 -11.29 -2.10
N PHE A 118 3.24 -11.34 -1.79
CA PHE A 118 3.87 -10.44 -0.81
C PHE A 118 3.75 -8.97 -1.22
N VAL A 119 4.03 -8.64 -2.48
CA VAL A 119 3.86 -7.27 -2.99
C VAL A 119 2.41 -6.80 -2.91
N MET A 120 1.43 -7.67 -3.21
CA MET A 120 0.00 -7.31 -3.08
C MET A 120 -0.40 -7.04 -1.62
N VAL A 121 0.02 -7.90 -0.68
CA VAL A 121 -0.25 -7.71 0.76
C VAL A 121 0.42 -6.42 1.25
N PHE A 122 1.65 -6.15 0.83
CA PHE A 122 2.35 -4.91 1.17
C PHE A 122 1.68 -3.68 0.56
N ALA A 123 1.23 -3.76 -0.70
CA ALA A 123 0.49 -2.69 -1.36
C ALA A 123 -0.82 -2.37 -0.61
N SER A 124 -1.51 -3.38 -0.07
CA SER A 124 -2.69 -3.13 0.77
C SER A 124 -2.37 -2.36 2.06
N LEU A 125 -1.18 -2.57 2.63
CA LEU A 125 -0.73 -1.81 3.80
C LEU A 125 -0.33 -0.37 3.44
N LEU A 126 0.31 -0.17 2.29
CA LEU A 126 0.66 1.16 1.77
C LEU A 126 -0.58 2.00 1.44
N GLU A 127 -1.59 1.37 0.85
CA GLU A 127 -2.87 2.02 0.60
C GLU A 127 -3.45 2.56 1.92
N TYR A 128 -3.50 1.70 2.94
CA TYR A 128 -4.00 2.11 4.25
C TYR A 128 -3.17 3.26 4.85
N ALA A 129 -1.84 3.20 4.77
CA ALA A 129 -0.97 4.28 5.24
C ALA A 129 -1.26 5.60 4.51
N THR A 130 -1.51 5.52 3.20
CA THR A 130 -1.86 6.65 2.35
C THR A 130 -3.23 7.23 2.73
N VAL A 131 -4.26 6.39 2.89
CA VAL A 131 -5.61 6.80 3.32
C VAL A 131 -5.59 7.41 4.72
N GLY A 132 -4.83 6.81 5.65
CA GLY A 132 -4.66 7.31 7.02
C GLY A 132 -3.96 8.68 7.05
N TYR A 133 -2.89 8.84 6.27
CA TYR A 133 -2.18 10.11 6.13
C TYR A 133 -3.10 11.20 5.52
N MET A 134 -3.83 10.87 4.46
CA MET A 134 -4.81 11.78 3.84
C MET A 134 -5.93 12.17 4.82
N ALA A 135 -6.49 11.21 5.56
CA ALA A 135 -7.53 11.47 6.55
C ALA A 135 -7.05 12.42 7.66
N LYS A 136 -5.84 12.18 8.21
CA LYS A 136 -5.23 13.06 9.22
C LYS A 136 -4.98 14.47 8.67
N ARG A 137 -4.46 14.56 7.44
CA ARG A 137 -4.20 15.84 6.76
C ARG A 137 -5.48 16.64 6.53
N ILE A 138 -6.58 15.98 6.17
CA ILE A 138 -7.90 16.62 6.02
C ILE A 138 -8.45 17.06 7.38
N GLN A 139 -8.35 16.23 8.43
CA GLN A 139 -8.81 16.59 9.77
C GLN A 139 -8.06 17.80 10.33
N MET A 140 -6.74 17.88 10.15
CA MET A 140 -5.96 19.07 10.53
C MET A 140 -6.42 20.33 9.80
N ARG A 141 -6.73 20.25 8.49
CA ARG A 141 -7.28 21.37 7.73
C ARG A 141 -8.66 21.78 8.26
N LYS A 142 -9.55 20.83 8.56
CA LYS A 142 -10.87 21.11 9.16
C LYS A 142 -10.74 21.80 10.52
N ASN A 143 -9.87 21.31 11.40
CA ASN A 143 -9.62 21.92 12.71
C ASN A 143 -9.09 23.36 12.58
N ARG A 144 -8.20 23.63 11.61
CA ARG A 144 -7.73 24.99 11.32
C ARG A 144 -8.84 25.91 10.82
N PHE A 145 -9.69 25.43 9.90
CA PHE A 145 -10.84 26.22 9.42
C PHE A 145 -11.84 26.53 10.54
N LEU A 146 -12.15 25.55 11.39
CA LEU A 146 -13.02 25.74 12.55
C LEU A 146 -12.43 26.74 13.55
N ALA A 147 -11.11 26.69 13.79
CA ALA A 147 -10.43 27.66 14.66
C ALA A 147 -10.51 29.09 14.09
N ILE A 148 -10.30 29.27 12.78
CA ILE A 148 -10.43 30.56 12.11
C ILE A 148 -11.87 31.08 12.18
N GLN A 149 -12.87 30.21 12.02
CA GLN A 149 -14.29 30.59 12.12
C GLN A 149 -14.67 31.05 13.53
N LYS A 150 -14.19 30.37 14.58
CA LYS A 150 -14.41 30.80 15.97
C LYS A 150 -13.79 32.15 16.27
N ILE A 151 -12.58 32.43 15.75
CA ILE A 151 -11.93 33.74 15.91
C ILE A 151 -12.73 34.83 15.18
N ALA A 152 -13.26 34.55 13.99
CA ALA A 152 -14.08 35.49 13.24
C ALA A 152 -15.43 35.79 13.94
N GLU A 153 -16.07 34.78 14.55
CA GLU A 153 -17.32 34.95 15.31
C GLU A 153 -17.09 35.77 16.59
N GLN A 154 -16.02 35.52 17.34
CA GLN A 154 -15.66 36.34 18.51
C GLN A 154 -15.43 37.80 18.15
N LYS A 155 -14.77 38.06 17.01
CA LYS A 155 -14.53 39.43 16.53
C LYS A 155 -15.82 40.15 16.14
N LYS A 156 -16.82 39.42 15.64
CA LYS A 156 -18.13 39.98 15.30
C LYS A 156 -18.96 40.30 16.54
N ALA A 157 -19.00 39.40 17.53
CA ALA A 157 -19.72 39.63 18.79
C ALA A 157 -19.17 40.80 19.64
N GLY A 158 -17.86 41.06 19.57
CA GLY A 158 -17.24 42.23 20.22
C GLY A 158 -17.52 43.57 19.52
N MET A 159 -17.93 43.54 18.24
CA MET A 159 -18.29 44.76 17.50
C MET A 159 -19.76 45.14 17.74
N ASP A 160 -20.65 44.15 17.89
CA ASP A 160 -22.08 44.39 18.16
C ASP A 160 -22.33 44.95 19.58
N THR A 161 -21.43 44.68 20.55
CA THR A 161 -21.49 45.28 21.90
C THR A 161 -20.99 46.72 21.97
N ALA A 162 -20.26 47.19 20.96
CA ALA A 162 -19.74 48.56 20.89
C ALA A 162 -20.73 49.56 20.27
N HIS A 163 -21.92 49.12 19.84
CA HIS A 163 -22.94 49.98 19.21
C HIS A 163 -24.16 50.28 20.11
N ALA A 164 -24.08 50.00 21.42
CA ALA A 164 -25.06 50.55 22.36
C ALA A 164 -24.78 52.05 22.55
N PRO A 165 -25.77 52.94 22.34
CA PRO A 165 -25.55 54.38 22.45
C PRO A 165 -25.20 54.77 23.90
N PRO A 166 -24.25 55.70 24.11
CA PRO A 166 -23.83 56.07 25.46
C PRO A 166 -24.98 56.80 26.20
N PRO A 167 -25.20 56.54 27.50
CA PRO A 167 -25.97 57.47 28.32
C PRO A 167 -25.19 58.79 28.43
N GLY A 168 -25.89 59.92 28.32
CA GLY A 168 -25.32 61.27 28.36
C GLY A 168 -24.47 61.56 29.61
N PRO A 169 -23.63 62.61 29.57
CA PRO A 169 -22.55 62.81 30.54
C PRO A 169 -23.09 63.15 31.93
N PRO A 170 -22.53 62.57 33.01
CA PRO A 170 -22.82 63.02 34.37
C PRO A 170 -21.89 64.18 34.75
N GLY A 171 -22.49 65.18 35.40
CA GLY A 171 -21.79 66.30 36.02
C GLY A 171 -20.86 65.86 37.16
N GLU A 172 -19.77 66.60 37.24
CA GLU A 172 -18.88 66.92 38.38
C GLU A 172 -19.20 66.29 39.74
N GLY A 173 -18.23 65.54 40.28
CA GLY A 173 -18.28 65.00 41.64
C GLY A 173 -17.03 64.18 42.00
N ASP A 174 -16.51 64.43 43.19
CA ASP A 174 -15.19 64.13 43.74
C ASP A 174 -14.90 62.64 44.11
N HIS A 175 -13.62 62.35 44.34
CA HIS A 175 -12.99 61.23 45.09
C HIS A 175 -12.68 59.85 44.42
N ALA A 176 -11.43 59.39 44.66
CA ALA A 176 -10.79 58.12 44.24
C ALA A 176 -11.11 56.93 45.19
N PRO A 177 -10.48 55.72 45.12
CA PRO A 177 -9.74 55.01 44.06
C PRO A 177 -10.23 53.53 43.82
N LYS A 178 -9.75 52.81 42.78
CA LYS A 178 -9.26 51.39 42.82
C LYS A 178 -9.15 50.67 41.44
N GLN A 179 -7.91 50.27 41.14
CA GLN A 179 -7.46 48.92 40.71
C GLN A 179 -8.08 48.27 39.45
N THR A 180 -7.34 48.32 38.33
CA THR A 180 -7.48 47.35 37.25
C THR A 180 -6.18 46.57 37.05
N VAL A 181 -6.30 45.26 37.21
CA VAL A 181 -5.21 44.29 37.17
C VAL A 181 -4.74 44.14 35.72
N ARG A 182 -3.51 44.55 35.46
CA ARG A 182 -2.79 44.31 34.20
C ARG A 182 -2.53 42.81 34.05
N PHE A 183 -3.40 42.10 33.34
CA PHE A 183 -3.15 40.70 33.01
C PHE A 183 -2.11 40.63 31.87
N LYS A 184 -0.90 40.25 32.26
CA LYS A 184 0.28 40.06 31.41
C LYS A 184 0.16 38.67 30.78
N VAL A 185 -0.18 38.59 29.49
CA VAL A 185 -0.07 37.32 28.76
C VAL A 185 1.32 37.23 28.15
N HIS A 186 2.00 36.19 28.59
CA HIS A 186 3.37 35.82 28.32
C HIS A 186 3.47 35.22 26.90
N ASP A 187 4.31 35.81 26.04
CA ASP A 187 4.85 35.16 24.84
C ASP A 187 5.66 33.91 25.24
N PRO A 188 5.57 32.78 24.53
CA PRO A 188 6.83 32.25 24.04
C PRO A 188 6.76 31.76 22.59
N LYS A 189 7.72 32.30 21.82
CA LYS A 189 8.32 31.79 20.57
C LYS A 189 8.00 30.33 20.23
N ALA A 190 7.48 30.12 19.02
CA ALA A 190 7.83 28.96 18.21
C ALA A 190 8.14 29.42 16.77
N HIS A 191 9.36 29.10 16.39
CA HIS A 191 10.12 29.52 15.22
C HIS A 191 9.72 28.70 13.97
N SER A 192 9.48 29.34 12.82
CA SER A 192 9.77 28.73 11.51
C SER A 192 9.95 29.79 10.43
N LYS A 193 10.95 29.55 9.59
CA LYS A 193 11.67 30.47 8.69
C LYS A 193 10.95 30.70 7.34
N GLY A 194 11.25 31.86 6.75
CA GLY A 194 11.11 32.21 5.32
C GLY A 194 11.07 33.75 5.21
N GLY A 195 12.17 34.46 4.90
CA GLY A 195 12.66 34.69 3.53
C GLY A 195 11.61 35.50 2.76
N THR A 196 11.75 36.82 2.53
CA THR A 196 12.74 37.47 1.67
C THR A 196 12.85 38.97 2.01
N LEU A 197 14.04 39.52 1.77
CA LEU A 197 14.43 40.93 1.86
C LEU A 197 13.63 41.79 0.87
N GLU A 198 13.24 43.02 1.25
CA GLU A 198 13.68 44.28 0.59
C GLU A 198 13.09 45.51 1.30
N ASN A 199 13.98 46.42 1.69
CA ASN A 199 13.69 47.75 2.20
C ASN A 199 13.48 48.74 1.03
N THR A 200 12.77 49.85 1.25
CA THR A 200 13.34 51.22 1.25
C THR A 200 12.35 52.33 0.80
N ILE A 201 12.19 53.30 1.71
CA ILE A 201 11.96 54.76 1.54
C ILE A 201 10.54 55.35 1.40
N ASN A 202 10.34 56.33 2.30
CA ASN A 202 9.27 57.30 2.46
C ASN A 202 9.14 58.30 1.29
N GLY A 203 7.91 58.68 0.99
CA GLY A 203 7.55 59.92 0.27
C GLY A 203 6.18 60.40 0.76
N ARG A 204 6.05 61.71 0.99
CA ARG A 204 4.97 62.42 1.69
C ARG A 204 4.09 63.24 0.71
N ALA A 205 2.82 63.48 1.12
CA ALA A 205 1.87 64.54 0.68
C ALA A 205 1.31 64.43 -0.77
N ASP A 206 0.03 64.65 -1.12
CA ASP A 206 -1.18 65.22 -0.50
C ASP A 206 -2.46 64.72 -1.26
N GLU A 207 -3.63 65.10 -0.73
CA GLU A 207 -4.96 65.26 -1.35
C GLU A 207 -6.07 64.19 -1.26
N GLU A 208 -7.25 64.75 -1.01
CA GLU A 208 -8.54 64.28 -0.47
C GLU A 208 -9.52 63.87 -1.58
N VAL A 209 -10.20 62.70 -1.50
CA VAL A 209 -11.59 62.49 -1.99
C VAL A 209 -12.25 61.30 -1.27
N ALA A 210 -13.51 61.49 -0.88
CA ALA A 210 -14.37 60.58 -0.13
C ALA A 210 -14.91 59.33 -0.90
N ALA A 211 -14.97 58.19 -0.18
CA ALA A 211 -15.89 57.02 -0.27
C ALA A 211 -16.00 56.17 -1.58
N PRO A 212 -16.53 54.91 -1.55
CA PRO A 212 -16.75 53.95 -0.45
C PRO A 212 -15.97 52.62 -0.64
N ALA A 213 -15.94 51.79 0.41
CA ALA A 213 -15.27 50.49 0.44
C ALA A 213 -15.83 49.48 -0.60
N PRO A 214 -14.97 48.80 -1.39
CA PRO A 214 -15.40 47.59 -2.10
C PRO A 214 -15.31 46.39 -1.15
N GLN A 215 -16.48 45.91 -0.74
CA GLN A 215 -16.68 44.59 -0.16
C GLN A 215 -16.26 43.51 -1.16
N HIS A 216 -14.98 43.14 -1.21
CA HIS A 216 -14.56 41.91 -1.87
C HIS A 216 -14.30 40.85 -0.81
N LEU A 217 -15.40 40.22 -0.38
CA LEU A 217 -15.41 38.93 0.30
C LEU A 217 -14.73 37.91 -0.62
N ILE A 218 -13.41 37.79 -0.50
CA ILE A 218 -12.67 36.66 -1.06
C ILE A 218 -13.28 35.43 -0.39
N HIS A 219 -14.06 34.68 -1.15
CA HIS A 219 -14.69 33.44 -0.70
C HIS A 219 -13.93 32.28 -1.37
N PRO A 220 -12.71 31.90 -0.92
CA PRO A 220 -11.97 30.80 -1.51
C PRO A 220 -12.44 29.50 -0.84
N LYS A 221 -13.75 29.27 -0.74
CA LYS A 221 -14.29 28.07 -0.09
C LYS A 221 -14.48 26.90 -1.06
N LYS A 222 -14.44 27.12 -2.38
CA LYS A 222 -14.81 26.08 -3.37
C LYS A 222 -13.63 25.52 -4.19
N ASP A 223 -12.62 26.31 -4.52
CA ASP A 223 -11.64 25.88 -5.54
C ASP A 223 -10.45 25.07 -4.99
N ILE A 224 -10.02 25.32 -3.75
CA ILE A 224 -8.90 24.60 -3.12
C ILE A 224 -9.22 23.16 -2.70
N ASN A 225 -10.50 22.81 -2.54
CA ASN A 225 -10.91 21.41 -2.34
C ASN A 225 -10.98 20.63 -3.66
N LYS A 226 -11.01 21.33 -4.81
CA LYS A 226 -11.16 20.75 -6.15
C LYS A 226 -9.81 20.44 -6.81
N LEU A 227 -8.71 21.07 -6.35
CA LEU A 227 -7.40 20.99 -7.00
C LEU A 227 -6.63 19.67 -6.74
N TYR A 228 -7.05 18.85 -5.76
CA TYR A 228 -6.52 17.49 -5.52
C TYR A 228 -7.65 16.57 -5.00
N GLY A 229 -8.82 16.62 -5.66
CA GLY A 229 -10.11 16.11 -5.19
C GLY A 229 -10.28 14.59 -5.04
N ILE A 230 -9.31 13.89 -4.49
CA ILE A 230 -9.47 12.49 -4.08
C ILE A 230 -9.89 12.48 -2.62
N THR A 231 -11.16 12.15 -2.36
CA THR A 231 -11.65 11.91 -1.00
C THR A 231 -11.01 10.61 -0.52
N PRO A 232 -10.58 10.49 0.75
CA PRO A 232 -10.04 9.22 1.27
C PRO A 232 -11.01 8.04 1.11
N SER A 233 -12.32 8.31 1.02
CA SER A 233 -13.35 7.30 0.74
C SER A 233 -13.37 6.81 -0.72
N ASP A 234 -12.90 7.60 -1.68
CA ASP A 234 -12.83 7.21 -3.10
C ASP A 234 -11.71 6.19 -3.31
N ILE A 235 -10.61 6.36 -2.56
CA ILE A 235 -9.46 5.45 -2.56
C ILE A 235 -9.88 4.07 -2.04
N ASP A 236 -10.53 4.03 -0.85
CA ASP A 236 -11.08 2.79 -0.29
C ASP A 236 -12.02 2.08 -1.30
N LYS A 237 -12.78 2.85 -2.11
CA LYS A 237 -13.73 2.30 -3.09
C LYS A 237 -13.03 1.70 -4.32
N TYR A 238 -11.97 2.35 -4.81
CA TYR A 238 -11.17 1.86 -5.92
C TYR A 238 -10.38 0.59 -5.51
N SER A 239 -9.77 0.62 -4.33
CA SER A 239 -9.02 -0.50 -3.77
C SER A 239 -9.86 -1.79 -3.67
N ARG A 240 -11.14 -1.68 -3.31
CA ARG A 240 -12.05 -2.84 -3.21
C ARG A 240 -12.29 -3.59 -4.52
N ILE A 241 -12.07 -2.95 -5.66
CA ILE A 241 -12.28 -3.56 -6.99
C ILE A 241 -10.92 -3.96 -7.57
N VAL A 242 -9.93 -3.06 -7.50
CA VAL A 242 -8.63 -3.25 -8.13
C VAL A 242 -7.87 -4.40 -7.52
N PHE A 243 -7.83 -4.51 -6.19
CA PHE A 243 -7.07 -5.58 -5.53
C PHE A 243 -7.59 -6.98 -5.90
N PRO A 244 -8.90 -7.29 -5.77
CA PRO A 244 -9.44 -8.56 -6.22
C PRO A 244 -9.28 -8.82 -7.72
N VAL A 245 -9.51 -7.81 -8.57
CA VAL A 245 -9.37 -7.96 -10.03
C VAL A 245 -7.91 -8.25 -10.40
N CYS A 246 -6.96 -7.49 -9.86
CA CYS A 246 -5.54 -7.72 -10.08
C CYS A 246 -5.12 -9.12 -9.63
N PHE A 247 -5.64 -9.61 -8.50
CA PHE A 247 -5.33 -10.96 -8.02
C PHE A 247 -5.91 -12.05 -8.92
N ILE A 248 -7.16 -11.90 -9.38
CA ILE A 248 -7.77 -12.85 -10.31
C ILE A 248 -6.98 -12.87 -11.62
N CYS A 249 -6.69 -11.71 -12.21
CA CYS A 249 -5.87 -11.61 -13.42
C CYS A 249 -4.49 -12.23 -13.23
N PHE A 250 -3.84 -11.98 -12.11
CA PHE A 250 -2.55 -12.57 -11.78
C PHE A 250 -2.63 -14.10 -11.65
N ASN A 251 -3.62 -14.63 -10.92
CA ASN A 251 -3.79 -16.08 -10.78
C ASN A 251 -4.05 -16.73 -12.13
N LEU A 252 -4.94 -16.16 -12.94
CA LEU A 252 -5.23 -16.68 -14.28
C LEU A 252 -3.96 -16.70 -15.13
N MET A 253 -3.23 -15.59 -15.20
CA MET A 253 -1.98 -15.51 -15.96
C MET A 253 -0.94 -16.49 -15.43
N TYR A 254 -0.79 -16.60 -14.11
CA TYR A 254 0.16 -17.51 -13.47
C TYR A 254 -0.13 -18.97 -13.81
N TRP A 255 -1.38 -19.40 -13.63
CA TRP A 255 -1.79 -20.78 -13.92
C TRP A 255 -1.71 -21.10 -15.41
N ILE A 256 -2.06 -20.16 -16.28
CA ILE A 256 -1.91 -20.33 -17.74
C ILE A 256 -0.44 -20.54 -18.10
N ILE A 257 0.46 -19.68 -17.62
CA ILE A 257 1.91 -19.80 -17.90
C ILE A 257 2.44 -21.12 -17.31
N TYR A 258 2.06 -21.45 -16.09
CA TYR A 258 2.50 -22.66 -15.41
C TYR A 258 2.05 -23.94 -16.15
N LEU A 259 0.78 -24.00 -16.57
CA LEU A 259 0.24 -25.11 -17.34
C LEU A 259 0.89 -25.20 -18.71
N HIS A 260 1.04 -24.07 -19.41
CA HIS A 260 1.70 -24.04 -20.71
C HIS A 260 3.14 -24.56 -20.65
N ILE A 261 3.92 -24.14 -19.65
CA ILE A 261 5.28 -24.65 -19.45
C ILE A 261 5.26 -26.15 -19.12
N SER A 262 4.29 -26.60 -18.33
CA SER A 262 4.16 -28.03 -17.97
C SER A 262 3.80 -28.90 -19.17
N ASP A 263 2.92 -28.41 -20.04
CA ASP A 263 2.48 -29.12 -21.26
C ASP A 263 3.58 -29.15 -22.32
N VAL A 264 4.28 -28.04 -22.56
CA VAL A 264 5.43 -28.00 -23.49
C VAL A 264 6.51 -29.00 -23.06
N VAL A 265 6.80 -29.07 -21.77
CA VAL A 265 7.74 -30.07 -21.24
C VAL A 265 7.20 -31.49 -21.46
N ALA A 266 5.89 -31.73 -21.31
CA ALA A 266 5.31 -33.05 -21.57
C ALA A 266 5.37 -33.43 -23.06
N ASP A 267 5.11 -32.50 -23.97
CA ASP A 267 5.14 -32.72 -25.42
C ASP A 267 6.56 -32.98 -25.95
N ASP A 268 7.54 -32.18 -25.51
CA ASP A 268 8.97 -32.43 -25.79
C ASP A 268 9.39 -33.84 -25.32
N LEU A 269 8.80 -34.31 -24.21
CA LEU A 269 9.04 -35.64 -23.69
C LEU A 269 8.39 -36.75 -24.53
N VAL A 270 7.17 -36.56 -25.02
CA VAL A 270 6.45 -37.54 -25.86
C VAL A 270 7.13 -37.69 -27.21
N LEU A 271 7.55 -36.59 -27.84
CA LEU A 271 8.24 -36.60 -29.13
C LEU A 271 9.58 -37.37 -29.08
N LEU A 272 10.29 -37.32 -27.96
CA LEU A 272 11.53 -38.08 -27.76
C LEU A 272 11.32 -39.59 -27.59
N ASP A 273 10.11 -40.04 -27.22
CA ASP A 273 9.77 -41.46 -27.13
C ASP A 273 9.32 -42.01 -28.50
N GLU A 274 8.75 -41.17 -29.37
CA GLU A 274 8.34 -41.54 -30.74
C GLU A 274 9.50 -41.59 -31.75
N GLU A 275 10.60 -40.87 -31.53
CA GLU A 275 11.80 -40.91 -32.40
C GLU A 275 12.68 -42.18 -32.24
N LYS A 276 12.18 -43.24 -31.60
CA LYS A 276 12.94 -44.44 -31.23
C LYS A 276 12.41 -45.74 -31.86
#